data_AF-A0A316E983-F1
#
_entry.id   AF-A0A316E983-F1
#
_cell.length_a   1.000
_cell.length_b   1.000
_cell.length_c   1.000
_cell.angle_alpha   90.00
_cell.angle_beta   90.00
_cell.angle_gamma   90.00
#
_symmetry.space_group_name_H-M   'P 1'
#
loop_
_entity.id
_entity.type
_entity.pdbx_description
1 polymer ?
#
loop_
_entity_poly.entity_id
_entity_poly.type
_entity_poly.pdbx_seq_one_letter_code
_entity_poly.pdbx_strand_id
1 'polypeptide(L)'
;MKIIIEEYAYDLSLISPILSERYYVPLQNQRCKVNYIGYYFEPDMNEPVMILPKVFIENNRVFGKYSPEDIFDLDHNPDIRESLRKEKKLDFLFSITTWHYLAIRQFQKRQQANTITESSDLANVISTLGEKDVTELDLIQSIIRFNRENQALFTFIKKTNSAQNQQVSWHKTIAKKMPTLQNGSPVYVETLTKQKTINYDEELLVILSSVLSYFNKKYYFQIATNQLFTPYKGRDLENLMKRGTVILKQIKYKYFSDKLLKLWDLLYAYFLRQDKIKSKKHHKEIVLVRDFNIVFEDMIDTLLSEPNLPSHLKNHKDGKEIDHIYPYQDLLTSQDQIYHIGDSKYYKDTTTTGQNAIAKQYTYAKNVIQYNIDVLNKEGILENNIRYRDELTEGYNITPNFFISAVLNDSLDFQKEGLEYKSDFKQNNHFKNRLFDRDTLILQTYNINFLFVLNAYVANNQSQRDKFKGSARSLFRKKIVEFLDKKYNFYTIKPEGNLEDFVVKNFRFLSGKMYRPSGWEDRLLLAFEKGNDNEKLEIVRGEISEYRIS
;
A
#
# COMPACT_ATOMS: atom_id res chain seq x y z
N MET A 1 23.64 6.21 4.03
CA MET A 1 22.23 6.56 3.68
C MET A 1 21.54 6.97 4.97
N LYS A 2 20.74 8.04 4.96
CA LYS A 2 20.04 8.52 6.16
C LYS A 2 18.58 8.12 6.13
N ILE A 3 18.02 7.75 7.28
CA ILE A 3 16.60 7.37 7.44
C ILE A 3 15.94 8.37 8.38
N ILE A 4 14.84 8.98 7.96
CA ILE A 4 14.05 9.92 8.75
C ILE A 4 12.65 9.34 8.86
N ILE A 5 11.99 9.58 9.99
CA ILE A 5 10.57 9.26 10.17
C ILE A 5 9.74 10.54 10.15
N GLU A 6 8.69 10.55 9.33
CA GLU A 6 7.69 11.62 9.25
C GLU A 6 7.15 12.01 10.64
N GLU A 7 6.96 13.32 10.87
CA GLU A 7 6.41 13.92 12.09
C GLU A 7 7.17 13.62 13.40
N TYR A 8 8.26 12.86 13.35
CA TYR A 8 9.15 12.68 14.49
C TYR A 8 9.95 13.97 14.72
N ALA A 9 10.01 14.41 15.98
CA ALA A 9 10.77 15.60 16.34
C ALA A 9 12.24 15.21 16.43
N TYR A 10 13.06 15.56 15.44
CA TYR A 10 14.52 15.38 15.48
C TYR A 10 15.21 16.61 16.06
N ASP A 11 16.45 16.46 16.49
CA ASP A 11 17.34 17.59 16.77
C ASP A 11 17.67 18.33 15.47
N LEU A 12 17.58 19.66 15.46
CA LEU A 12 17.80 20.48 14.27
C LEU A 12 19.21 20.30 13.71
N SER A 13 20.18 20.06 14.58
CA SER A 13 21.57 19.79 14.24
C SER A 13 21.76 18.53 13.38
N LEU A 14 20.84 17.55 13.48
CA LEU A 14 20.87 16.33 12.67
C LEU A 14 20.25 16.53 11.29
N ILE A 15 19.24 17.39 11.18
CA ILE A 15 18.44 17.54 9.95
C ILE A 15 18.95 18.67 9.04
N SER A 16 19.34 19.81 9.60
CA SER A 16 19.75 20.97 8.81
C SER A 16 20.94 20.74 7.86
N PRO A 17 21.90 19.83 8.13
CA PRO A 17 22.98 19.54 7.18
C PRO A 17 22.52 18.71 5.97
N ILE A 18 21.42 17.95 6.09
CA ILE A 18 21.00 16.96 5.08
C ILE A 18 19.74 17.34 4.31
N LEU A 19 18.91 18.23 4.87
CA LEU A 19 17.67 18.70 4.24
C LEU A 19 17.61 20.23 4.27
N SER A 20 17.13 20.81 3.18
CA SER A 20 16.84 22.26 3.12
C SER A 20 15.72 22.64 4.08
N GLU A 21 15.78 23.85 4.64
CA GLU A 21 14.78 24.44 5.55
C GLU A 21 13.34 24.36 5.03
N ARG A 22 13.13 24.32 3.71
CA ARG A 22 11.79 24.17 3.12
C ARG A 22 11.14 22.80 3.36
N TYR A 23 11.91 21.79 3.79
CA TYR A 23 11.45 20.40 3.95
C TYR A 23 11.20 19.99 5.40
N TYR A 24 11.39 20.89 6.36
CA TYR A 24 11.10 20.63 7.76
C TYR A 24 10.49 21.85 8.42
N VAL A 25 9.75 21.61 9.50
CA VAL A 25 9.15 22.64 10.33
C VAL A 25 9.95 22.74 11.62
N PRO A 26 10.58 23.89 11.93
CA PRO A 26 11.27 24.08 13.19
C PRO A 26 10.28 24.08 14.35
N LEU A 27 10.72 23.54 15.49
CA LEU A 27 10.00 23.48 16.76
C LEU A 27 10.79 24.22 17.84
N GLN A 28 10.17 24.39 19.01
CA GLN A 28 10.88 24.87 20.21
C GLN A 28 12.05 23.93 20.58
N ASN A 29 13.03 24.47 21.32
CA ASN A 29 14.20 23.74 21.82
C ASN A 29 15.10 23.13 20.75
N GLN A 30 15.34 23.85 19.64
CA GLN A 30 16.21 23.39 18.54
C GLN A 30 15.81 22.02 17.97
N ARG A 31 14.52 21.70 17.96
CA ARG A 31 13.99 20.50 17.29
C ARG A 31 13.32 20.86 15.97
N CYS A 32 13.08 19.88 15.11
CA CYS A 32 12.30 20.05 13.89
C CYS A 32 11.53 18.77 13.55
N LYS A 33 10.46 18.91 12.76
CA LYS A 33 9.70 17.79 12.19
C LYS A 33 9.76 17.82 10.68
N VAL A 34 9.88 16.65 10.07
CA VAL A 34 9.79 16.49 8.62
C VAL A 34 8.38 15.99 8.28
N ASN A 35 7.64 16.76 7.48
CA ASN A 35 6.26 16.43 7.07
C ASN A 35 6.19 15.96 5.62
N TYR A 36 7.24 15.27 5.17
CA TYR A 36 7.37 14.74 3.82
C TYR A 36 7.68 13.25 3.89
N ILE A 37 7.32 12.51 2.85
CA ILE A 37 7.68 11.11 2.64
C ILE A 37 8.32 10.97 1.27
N GLY A 38 9.33 10.11 1.18
CA GLY A 38 9.91 9.70 -0.09
C GLY A 38 11.43 9.72 -0.09
N TYR A 39 11.98 10.14 -1.23
CA TYR A 39 13.40 10.07 -1.53
C TYR A 39 13.98 11.44 -1.87
N TYR A 40 15.11 11.75 -1.25
CA TYR A 40 15.86 12.96 -1.49
C TYR A 40 17.35 12.61 -1.68
N PHE A 41 17.94 13.13 -2.75
CA PHE A 41 19.37 12.98 -3.01
C PHE A 41 19.95 14.28 -3.57
N GLU A 42 21.01 14.76 -2.92
CA GLU A 42 21.81 15.91 -3.34
C GLU A 42 23.23 15.44 -3.69
N PRO A 43 23.75 15.74 -4.90
CA PRO A 43 25.07 15.30 -5.34
C PRO A 43 26.21 15.75 -4.42
N ASP A 44 26.10 16.93 -3.81
CA ASP A 44 27.14 17.46 -2.91
C ASP A 44 27.25 16.68 -1.59
N MET A 45 26.13 16.13 -1.11
CA MET A 45 26.09 15.30 0.09
C MET A 45 26.50 13.86 -0.21
N ASN A 46 26.31 13.41 -1.45
CA ASN A 46 26.59 12.04 -1.91
C ASN A 46 25.95 10.94 -1.03
N GLU A 47 24.89 11.29 -0.31
CA GLU A 47 24.16 10.42 0.61
C GLU A 47 22.66 10.55 0.35
N PRO A 48 21.96 9.44 0.03
CA PRO A 48 20.52 9.47 -0.09
C PRO A 48 19.86 9.57 1.28
N VAL A 49 18.81 10.39 1.35
CA VAL A 49 17.93 10.56 2.51
C VAL A 49 16.59 9.92 2.17
N MET A 50 16.16 8.99 3.01
CA MET A 50 14.88 8.31 2.93
C MET A 50 13.99 8.81 4.05
N ILE A 51 12.77 9.21 3.73
CA ILE A 51 11.80 9.67 4.73
C ILE A 51 10.63 8.69 4.74
N LEU A 52 10.49 7.95 5.84
CA LEU A 52 9.50 6.89 6.02
C LEU A 52 8.25 7.41 6.74
N PRO A 53 7.07 6.82 6.48
CA PRO A 53 5.84 7.20 7.16
C PRO A 53 5.88 6.94 8.66
N LYS A 54 5.09 7.71 9.41
CA LYS A 54 4.96 7.56 10.85
C LYS A 54 4.35 6.21 11.30
N VAL A 55 3.73 5.44 10.39
CA VAL A 55 3.22 4.08 10.65
C VAL A 55 4.32 3.10 11.08
N PHE A 56 5.59 3.40 10.80
CA PHE A 56 6.73 2.61 11.24
C PHE A 56 7.06 2.78 12.73
N ILE A 57 6.48 3.79 13.39
CA ILE A 57 6.65 4.01 14.83
C ILE A 57 5.51 3.33 15.60
N GLU A 58 5.91 2.45 16.50
CA GLU A 58 5.09 1.81 17.51
C GLU A 58 5.66 2.14 18.91
N ASN A 59 4.85 2.58 19.86
CA ASN A 59 5.33 3.00 21.20
C ASN A 59 6.51 3.99 21.18
N ASN A 60 6.47 5.01 20.29
CA ASN A 60 7.57 5.96 20.04
C ASN A 60 8.89 5.35 19.54
N ARG A 61 8.89 4.09 19.11
CA ARG A 61 10.06 3.38 18.58
C ARG A 61 9.78 2.81 17.19
N VAL A 62 10.78 2.85 16.30
CA VAL A 62 10.65 2.22 14.99
C VAL A 62 10.62 0.70 15.17
N PHE A 63 9.64 0.04 14.53
CA PHE A 63 9.34 -1.39 14.73
C PHE A 63 9.16 -1.78 16.21
N GLY A 64 8.68 -0.85 17.04
CA GLY A 64 8.46 -1.05 18.48
C GLY A 64 9.74 -1.15 19.32
N LYS A 65 10.94 -1.13 18.71
CA LYS A 65 12.20 -1.53 19.37
C LYS A 65 13.30 -0.46 19.38
N TYR A 66 13.43 0.32 18.33
CA TYR A 66 14.59 1.20 18.14
C TYR A 66 14.22 2.68 18.21
N SER A 67 15.08 3.55 18.76
CA SER A 67 14.82 4.99 18.66
C SER A 67 14.94 5.47 17.21
N PRO A 68 14.13 6.42 16.75
CA PRO A 68 14.29 7.00 15.42
C PRO A 68 15.68 7.61 15.19
N GLU A 69 16.31 8.18 16.21
CA GLU A 69 17.70 8.67 16.15
C GLU A 69 18.74 7.55 15.98
N ASP A 70 18.49 6.36 16.54
CA ASP A 70 19.40 5.21 16.42
C ASP A 70 19.42 4.66 14.99
N ILE A 71 18.29 4.76 14.29
CA ILE A 71 18.14 4.29 12.90
C ILE A 71 18.51 5.38 11.88
N PHE A 72 18.62 6.63 12.32
CA PHE A 72 18.92 7.77 11.46
C PHE A 72 20.15 7.53 10.58
N ASP A 73 21.19 6.95 11.18
CA ASP A 73 22.42 6.57 10.50
C ASP A 73 22.92 5.21 10.96
N LEU A 74 22.68 4.20 10.14
CA LEU A 74 23.08 2.82 10.38
C LEU A 74 24.57 2.56 10.15
N ASP A 75 25.27 3.46 9.45
CA ASP A 75 26.72 3.35 9.25
C ASP A 75 27.48 3.75 10.52
N HIS A 76 26.91 4.67 11.31
CA HIS A 76 27.45 5.10 12.61
C HIS A 76 26.92 4.28 13.81
N ASN A 77 25.96 3.37 13.59
CA ASN A 77 25.38 2.50 14.63
C ASN A 77 25.47 1.01 14.24
N PRO A 78 26.67 0.39 14.29
CA PRO A 78 26.89 -0.98 13.81
C PRO A 78 26.11 -2.05 14.59
N ASP A 79 25.87 -1.85 15.89
CA ASP A 79 25.13 -2.80 16.73
C ASP A 79 23.64 -2.86 16.36
N ILE A 80 23.03 -1.68 16.17
CA ILE A 80 21.63 -1.56 15.73
C ILE A 80 21.46 -2.16 14.34
N ARG A 81 22.41 -1.88 13.45
CA ARG A 81 22.45 -2.46 12.11
C ARG A 81 22.52 -3.99 12.15
N GLU A 82 23.38 -4.58 12.98
CA GLU A 82 23.49 -6.04 13.09
C GLU A 82 22.21 -6.64 13.72
N SER A 83 21.58 -5.94 14.66
CA SER A 83 20.27 -6.35 15.19
C SER A 83 19.19 -6.34 14.12
N LEU A 84 19.06 -5.26 13.35
CA LEU A 84 18.11 -5.14 12.24
C LEU A 84 18.34 -6.22 11.18
N ARG A 85 19.61 -6.58 10.93
CA ARG A 85 19.98 -7.65 10.01
C ARG A 85 19.53 -9.03 10.50
N LYS A 86 19.80 -9.36 11.77
CA LYS A 86 19.35 -10.62 12.38
C LYS A 86 17.83 -10.76 12.35
N GLU A 87 17.12 -9.64 12.46
CA GLU A 87 15.66 -9.56 12.40
C GLU A 87 15.10 -9.48 10.96
N LYS A 88 15.97 -9.48 9.93
CA LYS A 88 15.59 -9.27 8.51
C LYS A 88 14.86 -7.94 8.24
N LYS A 89 14.93 -6.99 9.16
CA LYS A 89 14.34 -5.64 9.06
C LYS A 89 15.20 -4.69 8.24
N LEU A 90 16.51 -4.95 8.17
CA LEU A 90 17.43 -4.14 7.38
C LEU A 90 17.02 -4.15 5.91
N ASP A 91 16.92 -5.33 5.29
CA ASP A 91 16.49 -5.48 3.88
C ASP A 91 15.10 -4.91 3.62
N PHE A 92 14.22 -5.03 4.60
CA PHE A 92 12.89 -4.47 4.54
C PHE A 92 12.92 -2.93 4.45
N LEU A 93 13.70 -2.23 5.28
CA LEU A 93 13.82 -0.76 5.25
C LEU A 93 14.25 -0.23 3.87
N PHE A 94 15.04 -1.03 3.16
CA PHE A 94 15.46 -0.70 1.81
C PHE A 94 14.39 -1.00 0.76
N SER A 95 13.81 -2.19 0.82
CA SER A 95 12.70 -2.60 -0.05
C SER A 95 11.55 -1.60 0.04
N ILE A 96 11.16 -1.23 1.26
CA ILE A 96 10.01 -0.37 1.50
C ILE A 96 10.18 1.03 0.91
N THR A 97 11.40 1.56 0.86
CA THR A 97 11.65 2.86 0.22
C THR A 97 11.35 2.84 -1.27
N THR A 98 11.68 1.72 -1.92
CA THR A 98 11.33 1.53 -3.33
C THR A 98 9.81 1.51 -3.50
N TRP A 99 9.09 0.84 -2.61
CA TRP A 99 7.63 0.83 -2.63
C TRP A 99 6.99 2.21 -2.39
N HIS A 100 7.51 3.00 -1.45
CA HIS A 100 7.05 4.38 -1.24
C HIS A 100 7.28 5.24 -2.48
N TYR A 101 8.46 5.15 -3.08
CA TYR A 101 8.79 5.85 -4.32
C TYR A 101 7.79 5.52 -5.45
N LEU A 102 7.53 4.22 -5.65
CA LEU A 102 6.58 3.77 -6.68
C LEU A 102 5.16 4.22 -6.40
N ALA A 103 4.74 4.21 -5.13
CA ALA A 103 3.42 4.69 -4.75
C ALA A 103 3.27 6.19 -5.00
N ILE A 104 4.27 7.00 -4.67
CA ILE A 104 4.26 8.45 -4.99
C ILE A 104 4.18 8.67 -6.50
N ARG A 105 4.94 7.90 -7.30
CA ARG A 105 4.89 7.95 -8.77
C ARG A 105 3.54 7.53 -9.33
N GLN A 106 2.92 6.50 -8.76
CA GLN A 106 1.60 6.03 -9.15
C GLN A 106 0.52 7.07 -8.84
N PHE A 107 0.61 7.71 -7.66
CA PHE A 107 -0.26 8.80 -7.26
C PHE A 107 -0.15 9.99 -8.22
N GLN A 108 1.08 10.44 -8.53
CA GLN A 108 1.32 11.49 -9.52
C GLN A 108 0.66 11.21 -10.87
N LYS A 109 0.81 9.98 -11.39
CA LYS A 109 0.22 9.58 -12.67
C LYS A 109 -1.31 9.59 -12.65
N ARG A 110 -1.91 9.11 -11.56
CA ARG A 110 -3.38 9.09 -11.41
C ARG A 110 -3.93 10.51 -11.32
N GLN A 111 -3.28 11.39 -10.59
CA GLN A 111 -3.69 12.79 -10.47
C GLN A 111 -3.58 13.53 -11.81
N GLN A 112 -2.51 13.30 -12.60
CA GLN A 112 -2.39 13.83 -13.95
C GLN A 112 -3.46 13.29 -14.93
N ALA A 113 -3.85 12.03 -14.80
CA ALA A 113 -4.91 11.45 -15.62
C ALA A 113 -6.30 12.04 -15.29
N ASN A 114 -6.49 12.48 -14.04
CA ASN A 114 -7.75 13.03 -13.53
C ASN A 114 -7.91 14.56 -13.74
N THR A 115 -7.00 15.22 -14.48
CA THR A 115 -6.95 16.68 -14.62
C THR A 115 -8.05 17.30 -15.53
N ILE A 116 -9.31 16.93 -15.28
CA ILE A 116 -10.49 17.82 -15.45
C ILE A 116 -10.95 18.34 -14.07
N THR A 117 -10.45 17.77 -12.96
CA THR A 117 -10.65 18.26 -11.59
C THR A 117 -9.40 18.95 -11.03
N GLU A 118 -9.62 19.99 -10.24
CA GLU A 118 -8.72 21.10 -9.92
C GLU A 118 -7.43 20.73 -9.14
N SER A 119 -6.44 21.60 -9.27
CA SER A 119 -4.99 21.41 -9.07
C SER A 119 -4.48 21.46 -7.61
N SER A 120 -5.24 21.06 -6.59
CA SER A 120 -4.78 21.14 -5.20
C SER A 120 -3.81 20.03 -4.80
N ASP A 121 -4.06 18.78 -5.21
CA ASP A 121 -3.36 17.62 -4.66
C ASP A 121 -1.96 17.43 -5.27
N LEU A 122 -1.78 17.86 -6.52
CA LEU A 122 -0.46 17.89 -7.17
C LEU A 122 0.49 18.89 -6.51
N ALA A 123 -0.02 19.97 -5.91
CA ALA A 123 0.82 20.96 -5.24
C ALA A 123 1.57 20.36 -4.02
N ASN A 124 1.04 19.27 -3.45
CA ASN A 124 1.66 18.58 -2.31
C ASN A 124 2.78 17.63 -2.73
N VAL A 125 2.94 17.32 -4.03
CA VAL A 125 4.00 16.42 -4.52
C VAL A 125 5.11 17.21 -5.19
N ILE A 126 6.31 17.14 -4.63
CA ILE A 126 7.51 17.81 -5.14
C ILE A 126 8.34 16.78 -5.93
N SER A 127 8.42 16.99 -7.24
CA SER A 127 9.32 16.26 -8.14
C SER A 127 10.20 17.24 -8.91
N THR A 128 11.52 17.05 -8.86
CA THR A 128 12.47 17.73 -9.76
C THR A 128 12.79 16.91 -11.01
N LEU A 129 12.20 15.73 -11.13
CA LEU A 129 12.41 14.79 -12.24
C LEU A 129 11.33 14.99 -13.31
N GLY A 130 11.74 15.07 -14.57
CA GLY A 130 10.83 15.05 -15.71
C GLY A 130 10.22 13.66 -15.94
N GLU A 131 9.19 13.56 -16.78
CA GLU A 131 8.48 12.30 -17.09
C GLU A 131 9.40 11.20 -17.65
N LYS A 132 10.53 11.57 -18.27
CA LYS A 132 11.51 10.65 -18.85
C LYS A 132 12.75 10.43 -17.98
N ASP A 133 12.84 11.10 -16.82
CA ASP A 133 14.01 10.97 -15.95
C ASP A 133 13.92 9.72 -15.08
N VAL A 134 14.86 8.81 -15.30
CA VAL A 134 15.01 7.57 -14.53
C VAL A 134 15.86 7.88 -13.29
N THR A 135 15.43 7.49 -12.08
CA THR A 135 16.20 7.67 -10.83
C THR A 135 17.27 6.60 -10.63
N GLU A 136 18.17 6.81 -9.66
CA GLU A 136 19.08 5.75 -9.22
C GLU A 136 18.28 4.53 -8.69
N LEU A 137 17.23 4.78 -7.91
CA LEU A 137 16.35 3.73 -7.37
C LEU A 137 15.63 2.95 -8.49
N ASP A 138 15.17 3.61 -9.56
CA ASP A 138 14.55 2.94 -10.71
C ASP A 138 15.51 1.94 -11.40
N LEU A 139 16.78 2.34 -11.57
CA LEU A 139 17.80 1.50 -12.18
C LEU A 139 18.13 0.31 -11.27
N ILE A 140 18.34 0.56 -9.98
CA ILE A 140 18.58 -0.48 -8.98
C ILE A 140 17.43 -1.49 -9.00
N GLN A 141 16.18 -1.01 -8.93
CA GLN A 141 15.01 -1.87 -8.94
C GLN A 141 14.90 -2.67 -10.24
N SER A 142 15.13 -2.03 -11.39
CA SER A 142 15.07 -2.70 -12.69
C SER A 142 16.11 -3.82 -12.81
N ILE A 143 17.33 -3.60 -12.29
CA ILE A 143 18.39 -4.61 -12.25
C ILE A 143 18.01 -5.78 -11.33
N ILE A 144 17.49 -5.50 -10.13
CA ILE A 144 17.04 -6.53 -9.17
C ILE A 144 15.89 -7.36 -9.77
N ARG A 145 14.91 -6.68 -10.37
CA ARG A 145 13.78 -7.31 -11.05
C ARG A 145 14.24 -8.19 -12.20
N PHE A 146 15.15 -7.70 -13.04
CA PHE A 146 15.73 -8.48 -14.13
C PHE A 146 16.39 -9.77 -13.61
N ASN A 147 17.18 -9.67 -12.54
CA ASN A 147 17.78 -10.85 -11.89
C ASN A 147 16.70 -11.85 -11.44
N ARG A 148 15.66 -11.40 -10.75
CA ARG A 148 14.59 -12.28 -10.25
C ARG A 148 13.84 -13.00 -11.38
N GLU A 149 13.51 -12.29 -12.46
CA GLU A 149 12.65 -12.80 -13.54
C GLU A 149 13.38 -13.71 -14.55
N ASN A 150 14.72 -13.70 -14.57
CA ASN A 150 15.51 -14.37 -15.62
C ASN A 150 16.42 -15.49 -15.10
N GLN A 151 16.17 -16.05 -13.91
CA GLN A 151 16.97 -17.16 -13.35
C GLN A 151 17.03 -18.39 -14.27
N ALA A 152 15.93 -18.74 -14.95
CA ALA A 152 15.91 -19.85 -15.90
C ALA A 152 16.86 -19.62 -17.10
N LEU A 153 16.94 -18.38 -17.60
CA LEU A 153 17.88 -18.01 -18.67
C LEU A 153 19.32 -18.18 -18.19
N PHE A 154 19.64 -17.77 -16.96
CA PHE A 154 20.98 -17.86 -16.40
C PHE A 154 21.44 -19.32 -16.28
N THR A 155 20.57 -20.20 -15.80
CA THR A 155 20.83 -21.64 -15.73
C THR A 155 21.03 -22.25 -17.12
N PHE A 156 20.23 -21.84 -18.11
CA PHE A 156 20.36 -22.28 -19.49
C PHE A 156 21.71 -21.88 -20.10
N ILE A 157 22.13 -20.62 -19.92
CA ILE A 157 23.43 -20.11 -20.40
C ILE A 157 24.55 -20.94 -19.76
N LYS A 158 24.55 -21.10 -18.43
CA LYS A 158 25.58 -21.88 -17.72
C LYS A 158 25.64 -23.33 -18.19
N LYS A 159 24.49 -23.98 -18.35
CA LYS A 159 24.41 -25.37 -18.83
C LYS A 159 24.97 -25.50 -20.24
N THR A 160 24.58 -24.60 -21.14
CA THR A 160 25.03 -24.60 -22.55
C THR A 160 26.53 -24.42 -22.64
N ASN A 161 27.09 -23.48 -21.89
CA ASN A 161 28.52 -23.21 -21.88
C ASN A 161 29.32 -24.37 -21.26
N SER A 162 28.80 -24.98 -20.19
CA SER A 162 29.44 -26.13 -19.54
C SER A 162 29.46 -27.35 -20.46
N ALA A 163 28.36 -27.62 -21.17
CA ALA A 163 28.25 -28.71 -22.14
C ALA A 163 29.21 -28.53 -23.33
N GLN A 164 29.39 -27.30 -23.81
CA GLN A 164 30.36 -27.00 -24.88
C GLN A 164 31.81 -27.18 -24.41
N ASN A 165 32.14 -26.79 -23.17
CA ASN A 165 33.48 -26.95 -22.58
C ASN A 165 33.90 -28.41 -22.36
N GLN A 166 32.93 -29.34 -22.30
CA GLN A 166 33.18 -30.77 -22.16
C GLN A 166 33.34 -31.50 -23.50
N GLN A 167 33.22 -30.80 -24.64
CA GLN A 167 33.40 -31.43 -25.94
C GLN A 167 34.89 -31.69 -26.20
N VAL A 168 35.25 -32.98 -26.27
CA VAL A 168 36.60 -33.45 -26.57
C VAL A 168 37.00 -32.97 -27.98
N SER A 169 38.13 -32.30 -28.06
CA SER A 169 38.77 -31.93 -29.31
C SER A 169 39.62 -33.09 -29.81
N TRP A 170 39.00 -34.13 -30.39
CA TRP A 170 39.71 -35.35 -30.82
C TRP A 170 40.97 -35.09 -31.64
N HIS A 171 40.95 -34.13 -32.56
CA HIS A 171 42.14 -33.72 -33.32
C HIS A 171 43.29 -33.24 -32.41
N LYS A 172 43.02 -32.44 -31.38
CA LYS A 172 44.04 -31.97 -30.43
C LYS A 172 44.48 -33.08 -29.49
N THR A 173 43.54 -33.92 -29.04
CA THR A 173 43.82 -35.06 -28.17
C THR A 173 44.74 -36.06 -28.85
N ILE A 174 44.42 -36.51 -30.07
CA ILE A 174 45.24 -37.44 -30.85
C ILE A 174 46.62 -36.86 -31.14
N ALA A 175 46.70 -35.56 -31.45
CA ALA A 175 47.98 -34.92 -31.78
C ALA A 175 48.90 -34.66 -30.58
N LYS A 176 48.39 -34.60 -29.35
CA LYS A 176 49.16 -34.11 -28.18
C LYS A 176 49.17 -35.05 -26.98
N LYS A 177 48.34 -36.09 -26.95
CA LYS A 177 48.25 -37.04 -25.85
C LYS A 177 48.60 -38.43 -26.36
N MET A 178 49.30 -39.22 -25.54
CA MET A 178 49.64 -40.60 -25.86
C MET A 178 48.49 -41.52 -25.45
N PRO A 179 47.98 -42.40 -26.33
CA PRO A 179 47.00 -43.40 -25.94
C PRO A 179 47.65 -44.57 -25.20
N THR A 180 46.88 -45.22 -24.34
CA THR A 180 47.22 -46.53 -23.78
C THR A 180 46.54 -47.61 -24.62
N LEU A 181 47.24 -48.67 -24.98
CA LEU A 181 46.67 -49.79 -25.72
C LEU A 181 45.93 -50.74 -24.78
N GLN A 182 44.61 -50.87 -24.96
CA GLN A 182 43.79 -51.90 -24.32
C GLN A 182 43.14 -52.76 -25.41
N ASN A 183 43.36 -54.08 -25.35
CA ASN A 183 42.79 -55.05 -26.30
C ASN A 183 43.01 -54.67 -27.77
N GLY A 184 44.20 -54.19 -28.12
CA GLY A 184 44.55 -53.80 -29.50
C GLY A 184 43.94 -52.47 -29.97
N SER A 185 43.17 -51.78 -29.13
CA SER A 185 42.57 -50.48 -29.44
C SER A 185 43.23 -49.35 -28.64
N PRO A 186 43.52 -48.19 -29.27
CA PRO A 186 44.08 -47.04 -28.56
C PRO A 186 43.01 -46.35 -27.70
N VAL A 187 43.24 -46.29 -26.39
CA VAL A 187 42.37 -45.63 -25.41
C VAL A 187 43.06 -44.38 -24.85
N TYR A 188 42.45 -43.22 -25.02
CA TYR A 188 42.96 -41.95 -24.49
C TYR A 188 42.33 -41.68 -23.12
N VAL A 189 43.10 -41.88 -22.05
CA VAL A 189 42.67 -41.60 -20.66
C VAL A 189 42.60 -40.09 -20.40
N GLU A 190 43.52 -39.32 -20.97
CA GLU A 190 43.52 -37.86 -20.92
C GLU A 190 43.06 -37.27 -22.25
N THR A 191 42.00 -36.46 -22.20
CA THR A 191 41.46 -35.78 -23.39
C THR A 191 41.66 -34.27 -23.31
N LEU A 192 41.93 -33.64 -24.46
CA LEU A 192 41.98 -32.18 -24.58
C LEU A 192 40.64 -31.67 -25.11
N THR A 193 40.06 -30.68 -24.44
CA THR A 193 38.77 -30.10 -24.83
C THR A 193 38.95 -28.93 -25.80
N LYS A 194 37.89 -28.59 -26.53
CA LYS A 194 37.83 -27.33 -27.28
C LYS A 194 37.62 -26.17 -26.29
N GLN A 195 38.69 -25.61 -25.74
CA GLN A 195 38.57 -24.25 -25.18
C GLN A 195 38.46 -23.26 -26.34
N LYS A 196 37.37 -22.49 -26.38
CA LYS A 196 37.26 -21.32 -27.26
C LYS A 196 36.65 -20.14 -26.51
N THR A 197 37.36 -19.01 -26.59
CA THR A 197 36.91 -17.60 -26.46
C THR A 197 36.20 -17.20 -25.17
N ILE A 198 36.49 -15.98 -24.72
CA ILE A 198 35.77 -15.30 -23.63
C ILE A 198 34.26 -15.42 -23.89
N ASN A 199 33.53 -16.01 -22.94
CA ASN A 199 32.08 -16.10 -23.02
C ASN A 199 31.48 -14.80 -22.48
N TYR A 200 31.17 -13.88 -23.39
CA TYR A 200 30.66 -12.56 -23.03
C TYR A 200 29.27 -12.61 -22.36
N ASP A 201 28.49 -13.68 -22.58
CA ASP A 201 27.24 -13.90 -21.83
C ASP A 201 27.56 -14.18 -20.35
N GLU A 202 28.53 -15.05 -20.04
CA GLU A 202 28.96 -15.29 -18.65
C GLU A 202 29.63 -14.05 -18.05
N GLU A 203 30.43 -13.32 -18.83
CA GLU A 203 31.08 -12.09 -18.36
C GLU A 203 30.05 -11.03 -17.94
N LEU A 204 29.00 -10.83 -18.75
CA LEU A 204 27.90 -9.92 -18.41
C LEU A 204 27.15 -10.38 -17.15
N LEU A 205 26.95 -11.69 -16.97
CA LEU A 205 26.32 -12.24 -15.77
C LEU A 205 27.21 -12.16 -14.52
N VAL A 206 28.54 -12.24 -14.67
CA VAL A 206 29.51 -11.96 -13.60
C VAL A 206 29.48 -10.49 -13.20
N ILE A 207 29.38 -9.56 -14.17
CA ILE A 207 29.18 -8.13 -13.89
C ILE A 207 27.88 -7.91 -13.13
N LEU A 208 26.77 -8.51 -13.57
CA LEU A 208 25.49 -8.47 -12.85
C LEU A 208 25.67 -8.97 -11.41
N SER A 209 26.20 -10.16 -11.19
CA SER A 209 26.45 -10.70 -9.85
C SER A 209 27.32 -9.78 -8.98
N SER A 210 28.32 -9.13 -9.58
CA SER A 210 29.19 -8.18 -8.90
C SER A 210 28.46 -6.90 -8.48
N VAL A 211 27.59 -6.37 -9.34
CA VAL A 211 26.72 -5.22 -9.04
C VAL A 211 25.70 -5.58 -7.96
N LEU A 212 25.06 -6.74 -8.03
CA LEU A 212 24.14 -7.20 -6.98
C LEU A 212 24.88 -7.40 -5.64
N SER A 213 26.11 -7.92 -5.67
CA SER A 213 26.96 -8.03 -4.49
C SER A 213 27.33 -6.65 -3.92
N TYR A 214 27.64 -5.67 -4.78
CA TYR A 214 27.84 -4.28 -4.38
C TYR A 214 26.58 -3.68 -3.76
N PHE A 215 25.41 -3.93 -4.34
CA PHE A 215 24.14 -3.47 -3.78
C PHE A 215 23.86 -4.06 -2.40
N ASN A 216 24.05 -5.37 -2.24
CA ASN A 216 23.94 -6.03 -0.94
C ASN A 216 24.91 -5.43 0.10
N LYS A 217 26.07 -4.90 -0.33
CA LYS A 217 27.03 -4.26 0.58
C LYS A 217 26.72 -2.80 0.87
N LYS A 218 26.36 -2.00 -0.15
CA LYS A 218 26.15 -0.54 -0.06
C LYS A 218 24.78 -0.17 0.47
N TYR A 219 23.75 -0.85 -0.02
CA TYR A 219 22.36 -0.60 0.34
C TYR A 219 21.81 -1.73 1.20
N TYR A 220 22.67 -2.61 1.73
CA TYR A 220 22.29 -3.68 2.65
C TYR A 220 21.09 -4.51 2.20
N PHE A 221 21.01 -4.82 0.90
CA PHE A 221 20.00 -5.72 0.37
C PHE A 221 20.35 -7.21 0.61
N GLN A 222 19.33 -8.07 0.55
CA GLN A 222 19.42 -9.54 0.53
C GLN A 222 19.01 -10.05 -0.86
N ILE A 223 19.60 -9.47 -1.91
CA ILE A 223 19.34 -9.97 -3.26
C ILE A 223 19.94 -11.36 -3.37
N ALA A 224 19.10 -12.33 -3.72
CA ALA A 224 19.55 -13.67 -4.08
C ALA A 224 20.49 -13.57 -5.30
N THR A 225 21.78 -13.80 -5.06
CA THR A 225 22.79 -13.91 -6.11
C THR A 225 22.83 -15.33 -6.62
N ASN A 226 22.78 -15.50 -7.93
CA ASN A 226 22.89 -16.82 -8.54
C ASN A 226 24.31 -17.38 -8.31
N GLN A 227 24.43 -18.50 -7.60
CA GLN A 227 25.70 -19.13 -7.23
C GLN A 227 26.49 -19.65 -8.44
N LEU A 228 25.88 -19.74 -9.63
CA LEU A 228 26.53 -20.18 -10.86
C LEU A 228 27.56 -19.16 -11.39
N PHE A 229 27.50 -17.90 -10.93
CA PHE A 229 28.36 -16.80 -11.39
C PHE A 229 29.04 -16.12 -10.21
N THR A 230 30.36 -16.31 -10.10
CA THR A 230 31.17 -15.74 -9.01
C THR A 230 31.39 -14.24 -9.21
N PRO A 231 30.98 -13.37 -8.27
CA PRO A 231 31.19 -11.92 -8.38
C PRO A 231 32.66 -11.53 -8.17
N TYR A 232 33.06 -10.40 -8.75
CA TYR A 232 34.33 -9.74 -8.44
C TYR A 232 34.41 -9.35 -6.97
N LYS A 233 35.63 -9.34 -6.42
CA LYS A 233 35.91 -9.01 -5.01
C LYS A 233 37.09 -8.04 -4.93
N GLY A 234 37.20 -7.33 -3.80
CA GLY A 234 38.31 -6.44 -3.51
C GLY A 234 38.57 -5.41 -4.62
N ARG A 235 39.81 -5.33 -5.10
CA ARG A 235 40.24 -4.36 -6.12
C ARG A 235 39.50 -4.51 -7.45
N ASP A 236 39.12 -5.74 -7.83
CA ASP A 236 38.41 -5.98 -9.09
C ASP A 236 37.00 -5.40 -9.05
N LEU A 237 36.33 -5.51 -7.90
CA LEU A 237 35.04 -4.87 -7.68
C LEU A 237 35.17 -3.34 -7.68
N GLU A 238 36.18 -2.80 -7.00
CA GLU A 238 36.44 -1.36 -7.01
C GLU A 238 36.71 -0.84 -8.42
N ASN A 239 37.48 -1.59 -9.21
CA ASN A 239 37.76 -1.26 -10.61
C ASN A 239 36.49 -1.30 -11.46
N LEU A 240 35.63 -2.31 -11.27
CA LEU A 240 34.32 -2.36 -11.93
C LEU A 240 33.47 -1.14 -11.55
N MET A 241 33.37 -0.81 -10.27
CA MET A 241 32.57 0.34 -9.81
C MET A 241 33.13 1.69 -10.28
N LYS A 242 34.42 1.77 -10.61
CA LYS A 242 35.07 2.98 -11.16
C LYS A 242 35.02 3.05 -12.69
N ARG A 243 35.06 1.91 -13.39
CA ARG A 243 35.24 1.84 -14.86
C ARG A 243 34.15 1.05 -15.56
N GLY A 244 33.01 0.80 -14.92
CA GLY A 244 31.95 -0.07 -15.42
C GLY A 244 31.42 0.34 -16.79
N THR A 245 31.31 1.64 -17.07
CA THR A 245 30.93 2.15 -18.41
C THR A 245 31.93 1.75 -19.50
N VAL A 246 33.23 1.78 -19.20
CA VAL A 246 34.30 1.38 -20.12
C VAL A 246 34.29 -0.12 -20.34
N ILE A 247 34.19 -0.91 -19.25
CA ILE A 247 34.14 -2.38 -19.30
C ILE A 247 32.94 -2.85 -20.12
N LEU A 248 31.74 -2.29 -19.88
CA LEU A 248 30.54 -2.66 -20.62
C LEU A 248 30.62 -2.31 -22.11
N LYS A 249 31.25 -1.19 -22.49
CA LYS A 249 31.48 -0.86 -23.92
C LYS A 249 32.34 -1.90 -24.63
N GLN A 250 33.32 -2.51 -23.94
CA GLN A 250 34.21 -3.51 -24.53
C GLN A 250 33.48 -4.81 -24.88
N ILE A 251 32.38 -5.12 -24.20
CA ILE A 251 31.60 -6.35 -24.39
C ILE A 251 30.28 -6.12 -25.15
N LYS A 252 29.98 -4.87 -25.54
CA LYS A 252 28.76 -4.49 -26.24
C LYS A 252 28.58 -5.30 -27.54
N TYR A 253 27.38 -5.84 -27.75
CA TYR A 253 27.00 -6.67 -28.91
C TYR A 253 27.75 -7.99 -29.06
N LYS A 254 28.51 -8.43 -28.06
CA LYS A 254 29.23 -9.71 -28.09
C LYS A 254 28.48 -10.87 -27.43
N TYR A 255 27.25 -10.61 -26.98
CA TYR A 255 26.35 -11.54 -26.32
C TYR A 255 25.11 -11.83 -27.18
N PHE A 256 24.47 -12.97 -26.98
CA PHE A 256 23.66 -13.61 -28.03
C PHE A 256 22.13 -13.41 -27.95
N SER A 257 21.57 -12.74 -26.93
CA SER A 257 20.11 -12.60 -26.79
C SER A 257 19.61 -11.18 -26.47
N ASP A 258 18.38 -10.87 -26.90
CA ASP A 258 17.69 -9.61 -26.62
C ASP A 258 17.50 -9.35 -25.11
N LYS A 259 17.34 -10.41 -24.33
CA LYS A 259 17.30 -10.30 -22.86
C LYS A 259 18.64 -9.83 -22.31
N LEU A 260 19.76 -10.31 -22.86
CA LEU A 260 21.10 -9.86 -22.46
C LEU A 260 21.41 -8.44 -22.97
N LEU A 261 20.86 -8.02 -24.12
CA LEU A 261 20.87 -6.60 -24.55
C LEU A 261 20.20 -5.71 -23.52
N LYS A 262 18.99 -6.07 -23.06
CA LYS A 262 18.28 -5.34 -22.00
C LYS A 262 19.08 -5.29 -20.69
N LEU A 263 19.70 -6.40 -20.29
CA LEU A 263 20.56 -6.42 -19.11
C LEU A 263 21.75 -5.47 -19.25
N TRP A 264 22.42 -5.50 -20.41
CA TRP A 264 23.54 -4.62 -20.71
C TRP A 264 23.10 -3.14 -20.64
N ASP A 265 21.95 -2.80 -21.22
CA ASP A 265 21.41 -1.43 -21.19
C ASP A 265 21.14 -0.96 -19.75
N LEU A 266 20.56 -1.81 -18.91
CA LEU A 266 20.30 -1.53 -17.50
C LEU A 266 21.61 -1.29 -16.71
N LEU A 267 22.58 -2.20 -16.84
CA LEU A 267 23.87 -2.09 -16.17
C LEU A 267 24.63 -0.85 -16.67
N TYR A 268 24.61 -0.58 -17.96
CA TYR A 268 25.27 0.57 -18.57
C TYR A 268 24.64 1.88 -18.09
N ALA A 269 23.31 1.97 -18.06
CA ALA A 269 22.59 3.13 -17.54
C ALA A 269 22.93 3.37 -16.06
N TYR A 270 23.01 2.31 -15.25
CA TYR A 270 23.43 2.40 -13.85
C TYR A 270 24.85 2.95 -13.70
N PHE A 271 25.85 2.39 -14.38
CA PHE A 271 27.23 2.89 -14.28
C PHE A 271 27.38 4.30 -14.84
N LEU A 272 26.69 4.62 -15.95
CA LEU A 272 26.67 5.97 -16.51
C LEU A 272 26.11 6.97 -15.50
N ARG A 273 25.10 6.59 -14.72
CA ARG A 273 24.57 7.42 -13.63
C ARG A 273 25.58 7.60 -12.52
N GLN A 274 26.23 6.53 -12.06
CA GLN A 274 27.28 6.61 -11.03
C GLN A 274 28.44 7.54 -11.46
N ASP A 275 28.83 7.51 -12.73
CA ASP A 275 29.88 8.40 -13.27
C ASP A 275 29.42 9.88 -13.29
N LYS A 276 28.14 10.14 -13.58
CA LYS A 276 27.56 11.49 -13.49
C LYS A 276 27.50 12.01 -12.04
N ILE A 277 27.14 11.15 -11.09
CA ILE A 277 27.13 11.47 -9.65
C ILE A 277 28.55 11.86 -9.18
N LYS A 278 29.55 11.02 -9.46
CA LYS A 278 30.95 11.28 -9.07
C LYS A 278 31.52 12.56 -9.66
N SER A 279 31.11 12.92 -10.87
CA SER A 279 31.57 14.14 -11.54
C SER A 279 30.82 15.39 -11.10
N LYS A 280 29.90 15.29 -10.12
CA LYS A 280 28.97 16.36 -9.69
C LYS A 280 28.18 16.98 -10.85
N LYS A 281 28.08 16.26 -11.97
CA LYS A 281 27.29 16.65 -13.15
C LYS A 281 25.84 16.16 -13.05
N HIS A 282 25.48 15.59 -11.90
CA HIS A 282 24.14 15.08 -11.64
C HIS A 282 23.25 16.20 -11.11
N HIS A 283 21.96 16.11 -11.40
CA HIS A 283 20.96 17.01 -10.84
C HIS A 283 20.41 16.45 -9.53
N LYS A 284 19.97 17.33 -8.64
CA LYS A 284 19.24 17.00 -7.43
C LYS A 284 18.04 16.10 -7.74
N GLU A 285 17.96 14.92 -7.10
CA GLU A 285 16.81 14.01 -7.24
C GLU A 285 15.87 14.21 -6.05
N ILE A 286 14.65 14.64 -6.33
CA ILE A 286 13.63 14.83 -5.30
C ILE A 286 12.38 14.13 -5.78
N VAL A 287 11.91 13.18 -4.98
CA VAL A 287 10.56 12.63 -5.05
C VAL A 287 10.04 12.61 -3.63
N LEU A 288 9.40 13.71 -3.25
CA LEU A 288 8.82 13.90 -1.93
C LEU A 288 7.34 14.23 -2.09
N VAL A 289 6.53 13.72 -1.19
CA VAL A 289 5.14 14.14 -1.04
C VAL A 289 4.93 14.63 0.38
N ARG A 290 4.30 15.78 0.47
CA ARG A 290 3.81 16.34 1.73
C ARG A 290 2.47 15.69 2.06
N ASP A 291 2.19 15.53 3.35
CA ASP A 291 0.88 15.08 3.82
C ASP A 291 0.49 13.74 3.16
N PHE A 292 1.35 12.72 3.31
CA PHE A 292 1.18 11.41 2.67
C PHE A 292 -0.13 10.70 3.09
N ASN A 293 -0.89 11.25 4.06
CA ASN A 293 -2.28 10.85 4.35
C ASN A 293 -3.12 10.84 3.08
N ILE A 294 -2.98 11.86 2.23
CA ILE A 294 -3.71 11.97 0.96
C ILE A 294 -3.33 10.83 0.01
N VAL A 295 -2.03 10.49 -0.05
CA VAL A 295 -1.56 9.37 -0.88
C VAL A 295 -2.13 8.06 -0.35
N PHE A 296 -2.10 7.85 0.96
CA PHE A 296 -2.67 6.66 1.58
C PHE A 296 -4.18 6.54 1.36
N GLU A 297 -4.91 7.66 1.42
CA GLU A 297 -6.33 7.73 1.10
C GLU A 297 -6.59 7.29 -0.35
N ASP A 298 -5.84 7.80 -1.35
CA ASP A 298 -5.95 7.31 -2.74
C ASP A 298 -5.56 5.82 -2.88
N MET A 299 -4.65 5.30 -2.05
CA MET A 299 -4.34 3.86 -2.03
C MET A 299 -5.54 3.04 -1.58
N ILE A 300 -6.21 3.44 -0.49
CA ILE A 300 -7.40 2.73 0.02
C ILE A 300 -8.59 2.93 -0.93
N ASP A 301 -8.75 4.11 -1.55
CA ASP A 301 -9.83 4.39 -2.52
C ASP A 301 -9.68 3.46 -3.73
N THR A 302 -8.45 3.28 -4.22
CA THR A 302 -8.13 2.34 -5.28
C THR A 302 -8.46 0.88 -4.93
N LEU A 303 -8.47 0.53 -3.63
CA LEU A 303 -8.82 -0.81 -3.16
C LEU A 303 -10.33 -0.99 -2.97
N LEU A 304 -11.01 0.00 -2.42
CA LEU A 304 -12.36 -0.16 -1.87
C LEU A 304 -13.44 0.57 -2.66
N SER A 305 -13.14 1.68 -3.33
CA SER A 305 -14.17 2.51 -3.97
C SER A 305 -14.53 2.02 -5.36
N GLU A 306 -15.67 2.51 -5.85
CA GLU A 306 -16.08 2.33 -7.24
C GLU A 306 -15.48 3.43 -8.13
N PRO A 307 -14.97 3.11 -9.32
CA PRO A 307 -14.33 4.11 -10.19
C PRO A 307 -15.32 5.12 -10.79
N ASN A 308 -16.62 4.79 -10.87
CA ASN A 308 -17.64 5.59 -11.56
C ASN A 308 -18.60 6.30 -10.59
N LEU A 309 -18.10 6.86 -9.51
CA LEU A 309 -18.93 7.63 -8.58
C LEU A 309 -19.17 9.05 -9.13
N PRO A 310 -20.37 9.61 -8.95
CA PRO A 310 -20.62 11.01 -9.26
C PRO A 310 -19.63 11.93 -8.52
N SER A 311 -18.99 12.85 -9.25
CA SER A 311 -17.90 13.70 -8.74
C SER A 311 -18.32 14.61 -7.57
N HIS A 312 -19.60 14.99 -7.50
CA HIS A 312 -20.16 15.80 -6.41
C HIS A 312 -20.28 15.04 -5.07
N LEU A 313 -20.14 13.71 -5.06
CA LEU A 313 -20.12 12.90 -3.83
C LEU A 313 -18.72 12.82 -3.20
N LYS A 314 -17.66 13.07 -3.99
CA LYS A 314 -16.28 13.08 -3.50
C LYS A 314 -15.83 14.49 -3.11
N ASN A 315 -16.19 15.51 -3.91
CA ASN A 315 -15.67 16.86 -3.74
C ASN A 315 -16.74 17.81 -3.17
N HIS A 316 -16.59 18.24 -1.91
CA HIS A 316 -17.52 19.18 -1.28
C HIS A 316 -17.02 20.63 -1.29
N LYS A 317 -17.96 21.58 -1.33
CA LYS A 317 -17.67 23.04 -1.32
C LYS A 317 -16.90 23.53 -0.08
N ASP A 318 -16.94 22.78 1.02
CA ASP A 318 -16.22 23.08 2.28
C ASP A 318 -14.83 22.39 2.38
N GLY A 319 -14.36 21.71 1.33
CA GLY A 319 -13.06 21.05 1.29
C GLY A 319 -12.94 19.78 2.13
N LYS A 320 -14.06 19.21 2.60
CA LYS A 320 -14.11 17.90 3.26
C LYS A 320 -14.46 16.84 2.22
N GLU A 321 -13.57 15.92 1.93
CA GLU A 321 -13.81 14.86 0.93
C GLU A 321 -14.20 13.54 1.60
N ILE A 322 -14.99 12.72 0.89
CA ILE A 322 -15.20 11.32 1.27
C ILE A 322 -14.07 10.50 0.68
N ASP A 323 -13.26 9.89 1.54
CA ASP A 323 -12.19 9.02 1.09
C ASP A 323 -12.75 7.79 0.35
N HIS A 324 -13.74 7.09 0.95
CA HIS A 324 -14.26 5.83 0.41
C HIS A 324 -15.77 5.82 0.36
N ILE A 325 -16.34 5.62 -0.82
CA ILE A 325 -17.78 5.46 -0.99
C ILE A 325 -18.06 4.40 -2.05
N TYR A 326 -19.08 3.58 -1.83
CA TYR A 326 -19.54 2.63 -2.84
C TYR A 326 -20.99 2.22 -2.58
N PRO A 327 -21.79 1.99 -3.63
CA PRO A 327 -23.15 1.49 -3.48
C PRO A 327 -23.12 0.03 -3.03
N TYR A 328 -24.06 -0.35 -2.19
CA TYR A 328 -24.26 -1.71 -1.75
C TYR A 328 -25.72 -1.93 -1.38
N GLN A 329 -26.15 -3.18 -1.39
CA GLN A 329 -27.50 -3.55 -1.00
C GLN A 329 -27.78 -3.20 0.47
N ASP A 330 -28.98 -2.72 0.75
CA ASP A 330 -29.39 -2.43 2.13
C ASP A 330 -29.15 -3.61 3.08
N LEU A 331 -29.08 -3.33 4.37
CA LEU A 331 -28.78 -4.35 5.38
C LEU A 331 -29.95 -5.29 5.69
N LEU A 332 -31.20 -4.92 5.34
CA LEU A 332 -32.40 -5.48 5.98
C LEU A 332 -33.33 -6.24 5.05
N THR A 333 -33.62 -5.74 3.85
CA THR A 333 -34.72 -6.25 3.00
C THR A 333 -34.36 -6.45 1.55
N SER A 334 -33.14 -6.09 1.16
CA SER A 334 -32.62 -6.24 -0.21
C SER A 334 -33.37 -5.43 -1.27
N GLN A 335 -34.26 -4.51 -0.86
CA GLN A 335 -35.11 -3.71 -1.74
C GLN A 335 -34.44 -2.40 -2.17
N ASP A 336 -33.64 -1.82 -1.28
CA ASP A 336 -32.98 -0.53 -1.49
C ASP A 336 -31.48 -0.73 -1.73
N GLN A 337 -30.85 0.22 -2.42
CA GLN A 337 -29.41 0.42 -2.40
C GLN A 337 -29.07 1.62 -1.51
N ILE A 338 -27.93 1.53 -0.83
CA ILE A 338 -27.37 2.60 -0.02
C ILE A 338 -25.87 2.71 -0.30
N TYR A 339 -25.30 3.89 -0.16
CA TYR A 339 -23.85 4.01 -0.10
C TYR A 339 -23.32 3.58 1.27
N HIS A 340 -22.30 2.74 1.23
CA HIS A 340 -21.39 2.58 2.34
C HIS A 340 -20.35 3.69 2.28
N ILE A 341 -20.07 4.31 3.42
CA ILE A 341 -19.17 5.46 3.52
C ILE A 341 -18.04 5.11 4.47
N GLY A 342 -16.82 5.45 4.10
CA GLY A 342 -15.65 5.24 4.92
C GLY A 342 -14.62 6.35 4.83
N ASP A 343 -13.80 6.41 5.87
CA ASP A 343 -12.65 7.30 6.02
C ASP A 343 -11.43 6.42 6.35
N SER A 344 -10.25 6.83 5.90
CA SER A 344 -9.01 6.09 6.14
C SER A 344 -7.87 7.00 6.54
N LYS A 345 -7.07 6.57 7.52
CA LYS A 345 -5.90 7.33 7.95
C LYS A 345 -4.79 6.37 8.36
N TYR A 346 -3.53 6.79 8.25
CA TYR A 346 -2.41 6.08 8.88
C TYR A 346 -1.81 6.97 9.98
N TYR A 347 -1.81 6.48 11.21
CA TYR A 347 -1.34 7.27 12.35
C TYR A 347 0.01 6.79 12.83
N LYS A 348 0.66 7.68 13.59
CA LYS A 348 1.72 7.28 14.53
C LYS A 348 1.03 6.52 15.65
N ASP A 349 1.52 5.33 16.01
CA ASP A 349 0.92 4.53 17.08
C ASP A 349 0.69 5.38 18.34
N THR A 350 -0.58 5.44 18.76
CA THR A 350 -1.09 6.35 19.79
C THR A 350 -0.96 5.80 21.20
N THR A 351 -0.31 4.64 21.40
CA THR A 351 -0.01 4.07 22.72
C THR A 351 0.64 5.09 23.68
N THR A 352 1.39 6.07 23.16
CA THR A 352 2.01 7.14 23.95
C THR A 352 1.25 8.48 23.99
N THR A 353 0.10 8.60 23.32
CA THR A 353 -0.71 9.84 23.30
C THR A 353 -2.20 9.61 23.56
N GLY A 354 -2.52 8.75 24.54
CA GLY A 354 -3.81 8.74 25.25
C GLY A 354 -5.06 8.32 24.43
N GLN A 355 -6.01 7.70 25.12
CA GLN A 355 -7.37 7.41 24.61
C GLN A 355 -8.04 8.63 23.94
N ASN A 356 -7.62 9.84 24.29
CA ASN A 356 -8.06 11.12 23.75
C ASN A 356 -7.70 11.35 22.26
N ALA A 357 -6.55 10.89 21.77
CA ALA A 357 -6.17 11.07 20.37
C ALA A 357 -7.03 10.17 19.46
N ILE A 358 -7.18 8.91 19.84
CA ILE A 358 -8.05 7.93 19.19
C ILE A 358 -9.52 8.42 19.20
N ALA A 359 -10.01 8.95 20.32
CA ALA A 359 -11.37 9.49 20.42
C ALA A 359 -11.62 10.69 19.49
N LYS A 360 -10.64 11.59 19.34
CA LYS A 360 -10.70 12.70 18.38
C LYS A 360 -10.73 12.22 16.93
N GLN A 361 -9.97 11.18 16.58
CA GLN A 361 -9.98 10.59 15.23
C GLN A 361 -11.35 10.01 14.89
N TYR A 362 -11.95 9.26 15.82
CA TYR A 362 -13.30 8.73 15.64
C TYR A 362 -14.36 9.83 15.55
N THR A 363 -14.19 10.92 16.29
CA THR A 363 -15.09 12.09 16.22
C THR A 363 -14.97 12.80 14.87
N TYR A 364 -13.76 12.90 14.32
CA TYR A 364 -13.55 13.45 12.98
C TYR A 364 -14.22 12.59 11.91
N ALA A 365 -13.92 11.29 11.87
CA ALA A 365 -14.52 10.37 10.89
C ALA A 365 -16.05 10.42 10.97
N LYS A 366 -16.60 10.41 12.20
CA LYS A 366 -18.04 10.59 12.45
C LYS A 366 -18.58 11.89 11.84
N ASN A 367 -17.91 13.03 12.05
CA ASN A 367 -18.37 14.32 11.55
C ASN A 367 -18.34 14.41 10.02
N VAL A 368 -17.30 13.83 9.40
CA VAL A 368 -17.21 13.74 7.93
C VAL A 368 -18.39 12.91 7.42
N ILE A 369 -18.56 11.68 7.94
CA ILE A 369 -19.65 10.78 7.56
C ILE A 369 -21.03 11.43 7.75
N GLN A 370 -21.28 12.09 8.89
CA GLN A 370 -22.57 12.72 9.17
C GLN A 370 -22.89 13.82 8.17
N TYR A 371 -21.91 14.68 7.85
CA TYR A 371 -22.08 15.71 6.83
C TYR A 371 -22.47 15.11 5.47
N ASN A 372 -21.90 13.96 5.12
CA ASN A 372 -22.18 13.31 3.85
C ASN A 372 -23.57 12.68 3.79
N ILE A 373 -24.03 12.12 4.90
CA ILE A 373 -25.42 11.66 5.03
C ILE A 373 -26.38 12.84 4.81
N ASP A 374 -26.07 14.04 5.34
CA ASP A 374 -26.91 15.23 5.12
C ASP A 374 -26.91 15.69 3.66
N VAL A 375 -25.78 15.56 2.95
CA VAL A 375 -25.68 15.86 1.52
C VAL A 375 -26.48 14.85 0.69
N LEU A 376 -26.30 13.56 0.96
CA LEU A 376 -26.98 12.47 0.23
C LEU A 376 -28.50 12.53 0.37
N ASN A 377 -29.02 13.08 1.46
CA ASN A 377 -30.46 13.23 1.69
C ASN A 377 -31.09 14.48 1.04
N LYS A 378 -30.34 15.29 0.29
CA LYS A 378 -30.92 16.40 -0.48
C LYS A 378 -31.53 15.90 -1.78
N GLU A 379 -32.73 16.36 -2.10
CA GLU A 379 -33.45 16.01 -3.32
C GLU A 379 -32.60 16.27 -4.59
N GLY A 380 -32.63 15.33 -5.53
CA GLY A 380 -31.97 15.43 -6.84
C GLY A 380 -30.48 15.07 -6.90
N ILE A 381 -29.89 14.58 -5.80
CA ILE A 381 -28.46 14.20 -5.74
C ILE A 381 -28.22 12.70 -5.97
N LEU A 382 -29.20 11.85 -5.65
CA LEU A 382 -29.09 10.39 -5.68
C LEU A 382 -29.58 9.80 -7.01
N GLU A 383 -28.94 8.71 -7.44
CA GLU A 383 -29.45 7.86 -8.51
C GLU A 383 -30.79 7.21 -8.10
N ASN A 384 -31.68 6.92 -9.06
CA ASN A 384 -33.06 6.48 -8.83
C ASN A 384 -33.23 5.24 -7.92
N ASN A 385 -32.18 4.44 -7.73
CA ASN A 385 -32.24 3.21 -6.93
C ASN A 385 -31.61 3.36 -5.53
N ILE A 386 -31.09 4.53 -5.17
CA ILE A 386 -30.44 4.79 -3.88
C ILE A 386 -31.41 5.53 -2.97
N ARG A 387 -31.78 4.92 -1.84
CA ARG A 387 -32.81 5.45 -0.93
C ARG A 387 -32.38 5.40 0.52
N TYR A 388 -32.24 6.58 1.12
CA TYR A 388 -31.84 6.75 2.52
C TYR A 388 -33.00 7.08 3.46
N ARG A 389 -34.03 7.77 2.99
CA ARG A 389 -35.17 8.20 3.80
C ARG A 389 -36.47 7.72 3.18
N ASP A 390 -37.36 7.20 4.01
CA ASP A 390 -38.76 6.99 3.62
C ASP A 390 -39.61 8.19 4.04
N GLU A 391 -40.37 8.75 3.09
CA GLU A 391 -41.18 9.95 3.31
C GLU A 391 -42.35 9.71 4.27
N LEU A 392 -42.93 8.51 4.26
CA LEU A 392 -44.08 8.18 5.08
C LEU A 392 -43.71 8.06 6.57
N THR A 393 -42.70 7.24 6.87
CA THR A 393 -42.25 6.97 8.24
C THR A 393 -41.29 8.02 8.79
N GLU A 394 -40.72 8.85 7.90
CA GLU A 394 -39.54 9.70 8.14
C GLU A 394 -38.32 8.92 8.65
N GLY A 395 -38.32 7.59 8.52
CA GLY A 395 -37.25 6.71 8.95
C GLY A 395 -36.07 6.75 7.98
N TYR A 396 -34.87 6.67 8.54
CA TYR A 396 -33.61 6.61 7.79
C TYR A 396 -33.09 5.17 7.74
N ASN A 397 -32.62 4.75 6.57
CA ASN A 397 -31.97 3.47 6.38
C ASN A 397 -30.61 3.45 7.10
N ILE A 398 -30.17 2.25 7.50
CA ILE A 398 -28.95 2.08 8.29
C ILE A 398 -27.74 2.22 7.38
N THR A 399 -26.96 3.28 7.58
CA THR A 399 -25.74 3.53 6.80
C THR A 399 -24.53 2.83 7.44
N PRO A 400 -23.90 1.84 6.79
CA PRO A 400 -22.73 1.18 7.33
C PRO A 400 -21.51 2.08 7.14
N ASN A 401 -21.00 2.60 8.25
CA ASN A 401 -19.83 3.44 8.23
C ASN A 401 -18.61 2.68 8.73
N PHE A 402 -17.47 2.86 8.08
CA PHE A 402 -16.25 2.19 8.49
C PHE A 402 -15.06 3.15 8.49
N PHE A 403 -14.14 2.88 9.42
CA PHE A 403 -12.89 3.60 9.56
C PHE A 403 -11.73 2.62 9.44
N ILE A 404 -10.76 2.94 8.59
CA ILE A 404 -9.59 2.08 8.37
C ILE A 404 -8.33 2.77 8.88
N SER A 405 -7.65 2.12 9.81
CA SER A 405 -6.35 2.51 10.31
C SER A 405 -5.27 1.61 9.72
N ALA A 406 -4.25 2.19 9.11
CA ALA A 406 -3.07 1.41 8.73
C ALA A 406 -2.28 0.97 9.97
N VAL A 407 -1.79 -0.27 9.96
CA VAL A 407 -0.84 -0.81 10.93
C VAL A 407 0.27 -1.55 10.22
N LEU A 408 1.43 -1.64 10.84
CA LEU A 408 2.51 -2.49 10.39
C LEU A 408 2.33 -3.89 10.98
N ASN A 409 2.42 -4.95 10.17
CA ASN A 409 2.40 -6.30 10.70
C ASN A 409 3.80 -6.74 11.18
N ASP A 410 3.86 -7.55 12.23
CA ASP A 410 5.12 -8.07 12.79
C ASP A 410 5.94 -8.86 11.75
N SER A 411 5.25 -9.53 10.82
CA SER A 411 5.89 -10.32 9.77
C SER A 411 6.44 -9.50 8.59
N LEU A 412 6.16 -8.20 8.52
CA LEU A 412 6.53 -7.32 7.41
C LEU A 412 6.16 -7.88 6.03
N ASP A 413 5.00 -8.55 5.98
CA ASP A 413 4.52 -9.29 4.81
C ASP A 413 3.63 -8.39 3.95
N PHE A 414 3.91 -8.29 2.65
CA PHE A 414 3.16 -7.48 1.68
C PHE A 414 1.94 -8.21 1.08
N GLN A 415 1.77 -9.51 1.34
CA GLN A 415 0.70 -10.31 0.76
C GLN A 415 -0.50 -10.48 1.69
N LYS A 416 -0.27 -10.42 3.01
CA LYS A 416 -1.33 -10.56 4.01
C LYS A 416 -2.10 -9.26 4.16
N GLU A 417 -3.40 -9.31 3.89
CA GLU A 417 -4.34 -8.19 3.97
C GLU A 417 -4.35 -7.52 5.36
N GLY A 418 -4.36 -8.34 6.42
CA GLY A 418 -4.40 -7.85 7.80
C GLY A 418 -5.62 -6.98 8.11
N LEU A 419 -6.73 -7.18 7.39
CA LEU A 419 -7.99 -6.45 7.61
C LEU A 419 -8.70 -7.02 8.85
N GLU A 420 -8.54 -6.35 9.98
CA GLU A 420 -8.98 -6.84 11.28
C GLU A 420 -10.00 -5.89 11.91
N TYR A 421 -11.17 -6.42 12.28
CA TYR A 421 -12.21 -5.66 12.97
C TYR A 421 -11.83 -5.39 14.43
N LYS A 422 -11.92 -4.12 14.88
CA LYS A 422 -11.78 -3.75 16.29
C LYS A 422 -13.12 -3.88 17.01
N SER A 423 -13.15 -4.56 18.15
CA SER A 423 -14.37 -4.99 18.85
C SER A 423 -15.33 -3.87 19.29
N ASP A 424 -14.86 -2.64 19.41
CA ASP A 424 -15.61 -1.56 20.05
C ASP A 424 -16.42 -0.76 19.00
N PHE A 425 -17.66 -1.18 18.74
CA PHE A 425 -18.61 -0.37 17.99
C PHE A 425 -18.83 0.95 18.73
N LYS A 426 -18.65 2.07 18.04
CA LYS A 426 -19.08 3.38 18.53
C LYS A 426 -20.41 3.71 17.90
N GLN A 427 -21.49 3.56 18.67
CA GLN A 427 -22.79 4.10 18.30
C GLN A 427 -22.92 5.50 18.88
N ASN A 428 -23.30 6.44 18.04
CA ASN A 428 -23.80 7.73 18.47
C ASN A 428 -25.29 7.77 18.19
N ASN A 429 -26.08 8.18 19.17
CA ASN A 429 -27.50 8.43 19.00
C ASN A 429 -27.91 9.64 19.84
N HIS A 430 -28.71 10.53 19.25
CA HIS A 430 -29.34 11.60 20.00
C HIS A 430 -30.48 11.04 20.88
N PHE A 431 -31.24 10.09 20.33
CA PHE A 431 -32.34 9.43 21.01
C PHE A 431 -32.07 7.92 21.13
N LYS A 432 -32.23 7.39 22.35
CA LYS A 432 -32.08 5.94 22.62
C LYS A 432 -33.22 5.14 21.97
N ASN A 433 -32.94 3.88 21.61
CA ASN A 433 -33.93 2.98 21.04
C ASN A 433 -34.62 3.56 19.80
N ARG A 434 -33.84 4.14 18.89
CA ARG A 434 -34.28 4.64 17.59
C ARG A 434 -33.26 4.32 16.52
N LEU A 435 -33.33 3.12 15.96
CA LEU A 435 -32.36 2.65 14.96
C LEU A 435 -32.45 3.44 13.65
N PHE A 436 -33.66 3.75 13.20
CA PHE A 436 -33.96 4.44 11.95
C PHE A 436 -34.04 5.96 12.12
N ASP A 437 -33.37 6.50 13.14
CA ASP A 437 -33.25 7.94 13.37
C ASP A 437 -32.05 8.47 12.58
N ARG A 438 -32.18 9.66 12.00
CA ARG A 438 -31.10 10.33 11.26
C ARG A 438 -29.81 10.41 12.06
N ASP A 439 -29.94 10.64 13.36
CA ASP A 439 -28.79 10.89 14.24
C ASP A 439 -28.20 9.59 14.82
N THR A 440 -28.73 8.42 14.41
CA THR A 440 -28.18 7.11 14.78
C THR A 440 -27.10 6.69 13.80
N LEU A 441 -25.85 6.85 14.23
CA LEU A 441 -24.66 6.52 13.44
C LEU A 441 -23.92 5.33 14.06
N ILE A 442 -23.64 4.33 13.23
CA ILE A 442 -22.88 3.13 13.59
C ILE A 442 -21.54 3.19 12.87
N LEU A 443 -20.45 3.34 13.63
CA LEU A 443 -19.09 3.35 13.10
C LEU A 443 -18.37 2.04 13.42
N GLN A 444 -17.93 1.35 12.38
CA GLN A 444 -17.06 0.18 12.44
C GLN A 444 -15.60 0.61 12.33
N THR A 445 -14.70 -0.07 13.00
CA THR A 445 -13.27 0.24 12.91
C THR A 445 -12.47 -0.98 12.50
N TYR A 446 -11.52 -0.78 11.60
CA TYR A 446 -10.63 -1.81 11.11
C TYR A 446 -9.17 -1.36 11.19
N ASN A 447 -8.29 -2.31 11.47
CA ASN A 447 -6.88 -2.20 11.10
C ASN A 447 -6.69 -2.82 9.71
N ILE A 448 -5.73 -2.31 8.95
CA ILE A 448 -5.27 -2.94 7.70
C ILE A 448 -3.75 -2.94 7.66
N ASN A 449 -3.15 -3.97 7.09
CA ASN A 449 -1.70 -4.00 6.90
C ASN A 449 -1.27 -2.97 5.84
N PHE A 450 -0.51 -1.96 6.27
CA PHE A 450 0.02 -0.90 5.41
C PHE A 450 0.80 -1.45 4.20
N LEU A 451 1.58 -2.51 4.40
CA LEU A 451 2.43 -3.09 3.35
C LEU A 451 1.60 -3.76 2.24
N PHE A 452 0.50 -4.39 2.63
CA PHE A 452 -0.43 -4.97 1.67
C PHE A 452 -1.08 -3.89 0.80
N VAL A 453 -1.55 -2.81 1.43
CA VAL A 453 -2.16 -1.67 0.73
C VAL A 453 -1.19 -1.09 -0.29
N LEU A 454 0.05 -0.84 0.14
CA LEU A 454 1.11 -0.31 -0.70
C LEU A 454 1.42 -1.22 -1.91
N ASN A 455 1.52 -2.53 -1.69
CA ASN A 455 1.77 -3.50 -2.76
C ASN A 455 0.59 -3.57 -3.74
N ALA A 456 -0.64 -3.65 -3.25
CA ALA A 456 -1.82 -3.76 -4.12
C ALA A 456 -2.05 -2.50 -4.97
N TYR A 457 -1.64 -1.34 -4.46
CA TYR A 457 -1.64 -0.07 -5.18
C TYR A 457 -0.59 -0.05 -6.31
N VAL A 458 0.65 -0.48 -6.02
CA VAL A 458 1.77 -0.44 -6.98
C VAL A 458 1.76 -1.58 -7.99
N ALA A 459 1.40 -2.81 -7.59
CA ALA A 459 1.55 -4.02 -8.41
C ALA A 459 0.61 -4.09 -9.63
N ASN A 460 -0.32 -3.14 -9.77
CA ASN A 460 -1.34 -3.06 -10.80
C ASN A 460 -2.08 -4.39 -11.10
N ASN A 461 -2.37 -5.20 -10.06
CA ASN A 461 -3.08 -6.46 -10.20
C ASN A 461 -4.57 -6.27 -9.92
N GLN A 462 -5.36 -6.07 -10.97
CA GLN A 462 -6.80 -5.83 -10.85
C GLN A 462 -7.53 -6.99 -10.16
N SER A 463 -7.20 -8.25 -10.51
CA SER A 463 -7.84 -9.42 -9.92
C SER A 463 -7.61 -9.54 -8.41
N GLN A 464 -6.41 -9.21 -7.93
CA GLN A 464 -6.13 -9.17 -6.49
C GLN A 464 -6.94 -8.09 -5.77
N ARG A 465 -7.05 -6.89 -6.38
CA ARG A 465 -7.83 -5.80 -5.82
C ARG A 465 -9.32 -6.12 -5.77
N ASP A 466 -9.89 -6.68 -6.84
CA ASP A 466 -11.30 -7.04 -6.90
C ASP A 466 -11.65 -8.12 -5.87
N LYS A 467 -10.76 -9.11 -5.70
CA LYS A 467 -10.91 -10.13 -4.67
C LYS A 467 -10.91 -9.53 -3.27
N PHE A 468 -9.96 -8.65 -2.96
CA PHE A 468 -9.88 -7.94 -1.68
C PHE A 468 -11.11 -7.04 -1.45
N LYS A 469 -11.51 -6.27 -2.46
CA LYS A 469 -12.71 -5.44 -2.43
C LYS A 469 -13.95 -6.26 -2.05
N GLY A 470 -14.15 -7.42 -2.70
CA GLY A 470 -15.25 -8.32 -2.39
C GLY A 470 -15.21 -8.88 -0.96
N SER A 471 -14.04 -9.32 -0.49
CA SER A 471 -13.88 -9.86 0.87
C SER A 471 -14.07 -8.77 1.94
N ALA A 472 -13.49 -7.59 1.76
CA ALA A 472 -13.59 -6.45 2.66
C ALA A 472 -15.04 -5.97 2.80
N ARG A 473 -15.75 -5.75 1.68
CA ARG A 473 -17.16 -5.33 1.70
C ARG A 473 -18.06 -6.36 2.38
N SER A 474 -17.82 -7.64 2.12
CA SER A 474 -18.54 -8.74 2.78
C SER A 474 -18.29 -8.75 4.29
N LEU A 475 -17.04 -8.51 4.72
CA LEU A 475 -16.69 -8.39 6.13
C LEU A 475 -17.38 -7.19 6.78
N PHE A 476 -17.40 -6.03 6.12
CA PHE A 476 -18.05 -4.82 6.62
C PHE A 476 -19.55 -5.02 6.81
N ARG A 477 -20.21 -5.68 5.85
CA ARG A 477 -21.63 -6.05 5.99
C ARG A 477 -21.84 -7.04 7.13
N LYS A 478 -21.05 -8.12 7.16
CA LYS A 478 -21.18 -9.17 8.18
C LYS A 478 -21.09 -8.59 9.58
N LYS A 479 -20.12 -7.69 9.83
CA LYS A 479 -19.89 -7.12 11.16
C LYS A 479 -20.99 -6.18 11.61
N ILE A 480 -21.54 -5.35 10.73
CA ILE A 480 -22.68 -4.50 11.10
C ILE A 480 -23.95 -5.33 11.34
N VAL A 481 -24.18 -6.38 10.56
CA VAL A 481 -25.32 -7.30 10.79
C VAL A 481 -25.17 -8.00 12.15
N GLU A 482 -23.99 -8.57 12.47
CA GLU A 482 -23.71 -9.17 13.78
C GLU A 482 -23.97 -8.19 14.95
N PHE A 483 -23.68 -6.90 14.76
CA PHE A 483 -23.97 -5.86 15.75
C PHE A 483 -25.46 -5.59 15.90
N LEU A 484 -26.17 -5.43 14.77
CA LEU A 484 -27.60 -5.18 14.77
C LEU A 484 -28.36 -6.35 15.40
N ASP A 485 -28.03 -7.59 15.03
CA ASP A 485 -28.62 -8.80 15.58
C ASP A 485 -28.38 -8.93 17.08
N LYS A 486 -27.23 -8.44 17.59
CA LYS A 486 -26.94 -8.43 19.02
C LYS A 486 -27.76 -7.36 19.77
N LYS A 487 -27.98 -6.19 19.15
CA LYS A 487 -28.49 -4.99 19.83
C LYS A 487 -29.98 -4.73 19.65
N TYR A 488 -30.57 -5.18 18.55
CA TYR A 488 -31.96 -4.90 18.19
C TYR A 488 -32.75 -6.19 17.92
N ASN A 489 -34.06 -6.12 18.15
CA ASN A 489 -35.05 -7.05 17.63
C ASN A 489 -35.77 -6.37 16.47
N PHE A 490 -35.93 -7.10 15.37
CA PHE A 490 -36.54 -6.62 14.14
C PHE A 490 -37.87 -7.33 13.90
N TYR A 491 -38.84 -6.56 13.41
CA TYR A 491 -40.19 -7.03 13.18
C TYR A 491 -40.71 -6.51 11.86
N THR A 492 -41.25 -7.40 11.04
CA THR A 492 -42.05 -7.02 9.89
C THR A 492 -43.51 -6.97 10.31
N ILE A 493 -44.16 -5.83 10.11
CA ILE A 493 -45.56 -5.62 10.47
C ILE A 493 -46.40 -5.26 9.25
N LYS A 494 -47.65 -5.71 9.24
CA LYS A 494 -48.70 -5.25 8.34
C LYS A 494 -49.87 -4.73 9.17
N PRO A 495 -50.20 -3.43 9.13
CA PRO A 495 -51.37 -2.90 9.83
C PRO A 495 -52.69 -3.56 9.37
N GLU A 496 -53.71 -3.57 10.22
CA GLU A 496 -55.06 -4.02 9.84
C GLU A 496 -55.77 -3.03 8.91
N GLY A 497 -55.45 -1.74 9.04
CA GLY A 497 -56.01 -0.64 8.24
C GLY A 497 -55.03 -0.06 7.22
N ASN A 498 -55.29 1.18 6.81
CA ASN A 498 -54.38 1.92 5.93
C ASN A 498 -53.03 2.16 6.64
N LEU A 499 -51.94 1.94 5.91
CA LEU A 499 -50.56 2.08 6.41
C LEU A 499 -50.26 3.51 6.90
N GLU A 500 -50.74 4.50 6.14
CA GLU A 500 -50.52 5.91 6.43
C GLU A 500 -51.24 6.33 7.71
N ASP A 501 -52.49 5.91 7.89
CA ASP A 501 -53.25 6.15 9.12
C ASP A 501 -52.53 5.54 10.34
N PHE A 502 -52.01 4.31 10.20
CA PHE A 502 -51.23 3.66 11.26
C PHE A 502 -49.98 4.45 11.61
N VAL A 503 -49.21 4.90 10.60
CA VAL A 503 -47.97 5.66 10.81
C VAL A 503 -48.27 7.00 11.46
N VAL A 504 -49.25 7.76 10.96
CA VAL A 504 -49.62 9.08 11.50
C VAL A 504 -50.10 8.96 12.94
N LYS A 505 -50.98 8.00 13.24
CA LYS A 505 -51.51 7.75 14.59
C LYS A 505 -50.39 7.41 15.58
N ASN A 506 -49.44 6.58 15.17
CA ASN A 506 -48.38 6.06 16.03
C ASN A 506 -47.05 6.85 15.93
N PHE A 507 -47.02 7.94 15.15
CA PHE A 507 -45.80 8.65 14.79
C PHE A 507 -44.97 9.08 16.00
N ARG A 508 -45.61 9.72 16.99
CA ARG A 508 -44.93 10.19 18.21
C ARG A 508 -44.23 9.06 18.97
N PHE A 509 -44.78 7.87 18.90
CA PHE A 509 -44.28 6.71 19.63
C PHE A 509 -43.24 5.91 18.83
N LEU A 510 -43.48 5.74 17.52
CA LEU A 510 -42.65 4.91 16.64
C LEU A 510 -41.60 5.71 15.85
N SER A 511 -41.56 7.04 15.94
CA SER A 511 -40.55 7.87 15.28
C SER A 511 -39.13 7.37 15.57
N GLY A 512 -38.35 7.20 14.49
CA GLY A 512 -37.00 6.62 14.47
C GLY A 512 -36.94 5.10 14.76
N LYS A 513 -38.07 4.42 14.87
CA LYS A 513 -38.16 2.95 15.08
C LYS A 513 -38.84 2.22 13.92
N MET A 514 -39.42 2.96 12.99
CA MET A 514 -40.04 2.41 11.78
C MET A 514 -39.27 2.83 10.53
N TYR A 515 -39.24 1.94 9.55
CA TYR A 515 -38.73 2.19 8.20
C TYR A 515 -39.54 1.40 7.19
N ARG A 516 -39.82 2.01 6.03
CA ARG A 516 -40.51 1.35 4.91
C ARG A 516 -39.56 1.21 3.71
N PRO A 517 -39.12 -0.01 3.37
CA PRO A 517 -38.38 -0.28 2.14
C PRO A 517 -39.16 0.16 0.89
N SER A 518 -38.48 0.57 -0.20
CA SER A 518 -39.15 1.11 -1.40
C SER A 518 -40.13 0.15 -2.06
N GLY A 519 -39.84 -1.15 -2.06
CA GLY A 519 -40.70 -2.18 -2.63
C GLY A 519 -41.88 -2.62 -1.76
N TRP A 520 -42.10 -1.99 -0.59
CA TRP A 520 -43.15 -2.39 0.35
C TRP A 520 -44.33 -1.42 0.31
N GLU A 521 -45.49 -1.91 -0.10
CA GLU A 521 -46.72 -1.11 -0.19
C GLU A 521 -47.51 -1.09 1.12
N ASP A 522 -47.66 -2.26 1.77
CA ASP A 522 -48.55 -2.47 2.93
C ASP A 522 -47.84 -2.92 4.21
N ARG A 523 -46.50 -2.89 4.22
CA ARG A 523 -45.66 -3.41 5.31
C ARG A 523 -44.65 -2.39 5.81
N LEU A 524 -44.21 -2.56 7.04
CA LEU A 524 -43.18 -1.75 7.69
C LEU A 524 -42.19 -2.64 8.45
N LEU A 525 -40.96 -2.17 8.57
CA LEU A 525 -40.00 -2.67 9.54
C LEU A 525 -40.11 -1.88 10.83
N LEU A 526 -40.12 -2.59 11.95
CA LEU A 526 -39.89 -2.03 13.28
C LEU A 526 -38.59 -2.57 13.86
N ALA A 527 -37.82 -1.72 14.50
CA ALA A 527 -36.63 -2.10 15.23
C ALA A 527 -36.66 -1.54 16.65
N PHE A 528 -36.48 -2.42 17.63
CA PHE A 528 -36.39 -2.05 19.05
C PHE A 528 -35.09 -2.58 19.64
N GLU A 529 -34.40 -1.78 20.45
CA GLU A 529 -33.28 -2.27 21.24
C GLU A 529 -33.75 -3.42 22.14
N LYS A 530 -32.98 -4.51 22.19
CA LYS A 530 -33.32 -5.69 23.01
C LYS A 530 -33.50 -5.27 24.48
N GLY A 531 -34.62 -5.68 25.08
CA GLY A 531 -35.00 -5.31 26.44
C GLY A 531 -35.88 -4.05 26.54
N ASN A 532 -36.18 -3.38 25.42
CA ASN A 532 -37.14 -2.27 25.34
C ASN A 532 -38.34 -2.56 24.43
N ASP A 533 -38.49 -3.80 24.01
CA ASP A 533 -39.40 -4.29 22.97
C ASP A 533 -40.80 -4.61 23.50
N ASN A 534 -40.89 -5.28 24.66
CA ASN A 534 -42.17 -5.81 25.16
C ASN A 534 -43.24 -4.73 25.47
N GLU A 535 -42.91 -3.66 26.20
CA GLU A 535 -43.90 -2.62 26.50
C GLU A 535 -44.37 -1.85 25.25
N LYS A 536 -43.54 -1.81 24.21
CA LYS A 536 -43.79 -0.94 23.04
C LYS A 536 -44.53 -1.64 21.93
N LEU A 537 -44.28 -2.93 21.73
CA LEU A 537 -45.00 -3.73 20.76
C LEU A 537 -46.44 -4.00 21.20
N GLU A 538 -46.69 -4.21 22.49
CA GLU A 538 -48.05 -4.43 23.02
C GLU A 538 -48.99 -3.25 22.72
N ILE A 539 -48.49 -2.01 22.71
CA ILE A 539 -49.28 -0.81 22.43
C ILE A 539 -49.89 -0.83 21.01
N VAL A 540 -49.18 -1.41 20.04
CA VAL A 540 -49.60 -1.44 18.64
C VAL A 540 -50.09 -2.82 18.19
N ARG A 541 -50.05 -3.82 19.07
CA ARG A 541 -50.34 -5.22 18.75
C ARG A 541 -51.77 -5.45 18.26
N GLY A 542 -52.73 -4.67 18.78
CA GLY A 542 -54.13 -4.71 18.36
C GLY A 542 -54.43 -4.00 17.03
N GLU A 543 -53.43 -3.44 16.36
CA GLU A 543 -53.59 -2.70 15.09
C GLU A 543 -52.85 -3.38 13.92
N ILE A 544 -52.33 -4.60 14.12
CA ILE A 544 -51.44 -5.31 13.19
C ILE A 544 -52.05 -6.67 12.82
N SER A 545 -52.20 -6.92 11.51
CA SER A 545 -52.76 -8.16 10.94
C SER A 545 -51.72 -9.27 10.71
N GLU A 546 -50.46 -8.91 10.42
CA GLU A 546 -49.37 -9.87 10.23
C GLU A 546 -48.11 -9.39 10.95
N TYR A 547 -47.45 -10.30 11.68
CA TYR A 547 -46.26 -10.02 12.47
C TYR A 547 -45.25 -11.15 12.30
N ARG A 548 -44.06 -10.82 11.77
CA ARG A 548 -42.94 -11.78 11.65
C ARG A 548 -41.69 -11.21 12.32
N ILE A 549 -41.11 -12.00 13.22
CA ILE A 549 -39.78 -11.74 13.77
C ILE A 549 -38.79 -12.20 12.71
N SER A 550 -37.98 -11.28 12.19
CA SER A 550 -36.97 -11.55 11.16
C SER A 550 -35.70 -12.13 11.73
#